data_AF-A0A096LUC0-F1
#
_entry.id   AF-A0A096LUC0-F1
#
_cell.length_a   1.000
_cell.length_b   1.000
_cell.length_c   1.000
_cell.angle_alpha   90.00
_cell.angle_beta   90.00
_cell.angle_gamma   90.00
#
_symmetry.space_group_name_H-M   'P 1'
#
loop_
_entity.id
_entity.type
_entity.pdbx_description
1 polymer ?
#
loop_
_entity_poly.entity_id
_entity_poly.type
_entity_poly.pdbx_seq_one_letter_code
_entity_poly.pdbx_strand_id
1 'polypeptide(L)'
;MAQCVLSVHEFIQDSFVPMIAVLCSGEAERVTRKNNLNFVELLRPFCRLTSEGHIRDPNNQLQTVKNLRICVSNVVTSPSPSASLGASQNRLLSEVVFSCQPQEAAQTTAMRTGDYHLNLNVTTPWFEAYRENFLQSMPASDHEFLNHYLACILSA
;
A
#
# COMPACT_ATOMS: atom_id res chain seq x y z
N MET A 1 12.36 -7.17 18.52
CA MET A 1 11.32 -7.34 17.50
C MET A 1 10.92 -5.96 17.05
N ALA A 2 10.96 -5.66 15.76
CA ALA A 2 10.33 -4.45 15.25
C ALA A 2 8.88 -4.45 15.77
N GLN A 3 8.54 -3.46 16.61
CA GLN A 3 7.22 -3.40 17.20
C GLN A 3 6.24 -3.05 16.08
N CYS A 4 5.46 -4.02 15.63
CA CYS A 4 4.26 -3.71 14.86
C CYS A 4 3.34 -2.93 15.81
N VAL A 5 3.36 -1.61 15.69
CA VAL A 5 2.55 -0.70 16.53
C VAL A 5 1.05 -0.87 16.22
N LEU A 6 0.74 -1.48 15.06
CA LEU A 6 -0.61 -1.73 14.59
C LEU A 6 -1.14 -3.06 15.13
N SER A 7 -2.41 -3.07 15.52
CA SER A 7 -3.15 -4.31 15.73
C SER A 7 -3.24 -5.11 14.42
N VAL A 8 -3.49 -6.42 14.51
CA VAL A 8 -3.66 -7.28 13.32
C VAL A 8 -4.78 -6.76 12.42
N HIS A 9 -5.86 -6.25 13.02
CA HIS A 9 -6.99 -5.68 12.28
C HIS A 9 -6.57 -4.44 11.48
N GLU A 10 -5.87 -3.50 12.12
CA GLU A 10 -5.38 -2.29 11.45
C GLU A 10 -4.35 -2.62 10.38
N PHE A 11 -3.48 -3.59 10.63
CA PHE A 11 -2.51 -4.05 9.63
C PHE A 11 -3.20 -4.57 8.37
N ILE A 12 -4.23 -5.41 8.51
CA ILE A 12 -5.00 -5.93 7.37
C ILE A 12 -5.70 -4.78 6.63
N GLN A 13 -6.33 -3.86 7.35
CA GLN A 13 -7.01 -2.70 6.75
C GLN A 13 -6.05 -1.78 5.99
N ASP A 14 -4.87 -1.50 6.54
CA ASP A 14 -3.87 -0.64 5.91
C ASP A 14 -3.13 -1.35 4.74
N SER A 15 -3.06 -2.68 4.76
CA SER A 15 -2.43 -3.48 3.70
C SER A 15 -3.34 -3.66 2.48
N PHE A 16 -4.64 -3.83 2.69
CA PHE A 16 -5.62 -4.17 1.65
C PHE A 16 -6.67 -3.07 1.51
N VAL A 17 -6.21 -1.90 1.09
CA VAL A 17 -7.08 -0.72 0.91
C VAL A 17 -7.90 -0.80 -0.37
N PRO A 18 -9.19 -0.41 -0.36
CA PRO A 18 -10.00 -0.25 -1.56
C PRO A 18 -9.33 0.62 -2.61
N MET A 19 -9.25 0.14 -3.86
CA MET A 19 -8.70 0.93 -4.97
C MET A 19 -9.80 1.68 -5.71
N ILE A 20 -9.51 2.94 -6.03
CA ILE A 20 -10.38 3.86 -6.75
C ILE A 20 -9.62 4.38 -7.96
N ALA A 21 -10.22 4.20 -9.12
CA ALA A 21 -9.72 4.72 -10.37
C ALA A 21 -9.97 6.22 -10.46
N VAL A 22 -9.10 6.94 -11.17
CA VAL A 22 -9.27 8.36 -11.47
C VAL A 22 -9.17 8.58 -12.97
N LEU A 23 -10.18 9.24 -13.53
CA LEU A 23 -10.17 9.80 -14.88
C LEU A 23 -10.22 11.32 -14.77
N CYS A 24 -9.11 11.95 -15.14
CA CYS A 24 -8.92 13.38 -15.02
C CYS A 24 -9.03 14.06 -16.39
N SER A 25 -9.82 15.13 -16.49
CA SER A 25 -9.86 15.98 -17.67
C SER A 25 -8.54 16.73 -17.86
N GLY A 26 -8.26 17.17 -19.09
CA GLY A 26 -7.08 17.99 -19.37
C GLY A 26 -7.07 19.32 -18.59
N GLU A 27 -8.25 19.89 -18.33
CA GLU A 27 -8.37 21.14 -17.56
C GLU A 27 -8.09 20.92 -16.07
N ALA A 28 -8.64 19.87 -15.48
CA ALA A 28 -8.36 19.51 -14.09
C ALA A 28 -6.86 19.23 -13.89
N GLU A 29 -6.24 18.47 -14.79
CA GLU A 29 -4.81 18.18 -14.76
C GLU A 29 -3.96 19.44 -14.90
N ARG A 30 -4.37 20.39 -15.75
CA ARG A 30 -3.69 21.69 -15.91
C ARG A 30 -3.75 22.52 -14.63
N VAL A 31 -4.86 22.49 -13.90
CA VAL A 31 -4.99 23.20 -12.62
C VAL A 31 -4.11 22.57 -11.55
N THR A 32 -4.09 21.24 -11.42
CA THR A 32 -3.26 20.57 -10.40
C THR A 32 -1.77 20.73 -10.68
N ARG A 33 -1.37 20.70 -11.96
CA ARG A 33 0.03 20.87 -12.38
C ARG A 33 0.64 22.21 -11.99
N LYS A 34 -0.18 23.24 -11.72
CA LYS A 34 0.32 24.51 -11.14
C LYS A 34 1.07 24.31 -9.82
N ASN A 35 0.79 23.22 -9.10
CA ASN A 35 1.43 22.85 -7.85
C ASN A 35 2.54 21.80 -8.02
N ASN A 36 2.97 21.50 -9.26
CA ASN A 36 3.93 20.45 -9.59
C ASN A 36 3.49 19.02 -9.15
N LEU A 37 2.18 18.81 -9.01
CA LEU A 37 1.59 17.51 -8.68
C LEU A 37 0.57 17.12 -9.77
N ASN A 38 0.50 15.83 -10.08
CA ASN A 38 -0.63 15.29 -10.84
C ASN A 38 -1.88 15.20 -9.95
N PHE A 39 -3.06 15.01 -10.55
CA PHE A 39 -4.32 15.01 -9.80
C PHE A 39 -4.37 13.93 -8.69
N VAL A 40 -3.83 12.74 -8.97
CA VAL A 40 -3.78 11.62 -8.01
C VAL A 40 -2.87 11.95 -6.82
N GLU A 41 -1.72 12.57 -7.06
CA GLU A 41 -0.80 13.03 -6.02
C GLU A 41 -1.41 14.10 -5.14
N LEU A 42 -2.16 15.03 -5.72
CA LEU A 42 -2.90 16.05 -4.98
C LEU A 42 -3.96 15.42 -4.07
N LEU A 43 -4.61 14.34 -4.50
CA LEU A 43 -5.67 13.67 -3.75
C LEU A 43 -5.15 12.82 -2.59
N ARG A 44 -3.93 12.27 -2.71
CA ARG A 44 -3.33 11.31 -1.76
C ARG A 44 -3.44 11.70 -0.27
N PRO A 45 -3.23 12.97 0.15
CA PRO A 45 -3.36 13.37 1.55
C PRO A 45 -4.79 13.21 2.10
N PHE A 46 -5.81 13.25 1.24
CA PHE A 46 -7.22 13.17 1.59
C PHE A 46 -7.78 11.73 1.53
N CYS A 47 -6.93 10.76 1.20
CA CYS A 47 -7.34 9.35 1.05
C CYS A 47 -7.47 8.59 2.38
N ARG A 48 -7.13 9.19 3.51
CA ARG A 48 -7.27 8.59 4.84
C ARG A 48 -8.23 9.41 5.68
N LEU A 49 -9.30 8.77 6.14
CA LEU A 49 -10.24 9.36 7.08
C LEU A 49 -9.63 9.31 8.49
N THR A 50 -9.39 10.48 9.07
CA THR A 50 -8.86 10.63 10.45
C THR A 50 -9.96 10.67 11.51
N SER A 51 -11.21 10.80 11.08
CA SER A 51 -12.40 10.90 11.94
C SER A 51 -13.27 9.65 11.81
N GLU A 52 -14.11 9.40 12.81
CA GLU A 52 -15.11 8.34 12.73
C GLU A 52 -16.25 8.77 11.79
N GLY A 53 -16.56 7.91 10.81
CA GLY A 53 -17.68 8.11 9.89
C GLY A 53 -18.82 7.15 10.20
N HIS A 54 -20.04 7.51 9.79
CA HIS A 54 -21.20 6.62 9.88
C HIS A 54 -21.84 6.45 8.50
N ILE A 55 -22.08 5.20 8.10
CA ILE A 55 -22.71 4.82 6.84
C ILE A 55 -23.96 4.02 7.17
N ARG A 56 -25.06 4.23 6.43
CA ARG A 56 -26.24 3.37 6.56
C ARG A 56 -26.18 2.26 5.52
N ASP A 57 -26.42 1.03 5.96
CA ASP A 57 -26.57 -0.11 5.06
C ASP A 57 -27.95 -0.08 4.33
N PRO A 58 -28.19 -0.95 3.34
CA PRO A 58 -29.50 -1.03 2.67
C PRO A 58 -30.68 -1.37 3.58
N ASN A 59 -30.43 -1.94 4.77
CA ASN A 59 -31.43 -2.20 5.81
C ASN A 59 -31.61 -1.01 6.76
N ASN A 60 -31.00 0.15 6.44
CA ASN A 60 -31.01 1.38 7.24
C ASN A 60 -30.35 1.24 8.64
N GLN A 61 -29.49 0.24 8.83
CA GLN A 61 -28.66 0.10 10.03
C GLN A 61 -27.42 1.00 9.95
N LEU A 62 -27.11 1.68 11.05
CA LEU A 62 -25.97 2.60 11.13
C LEU A 62 -24.67 1.83 11.39
N GLN A 63 -23.79 1.78 10.40
CA GLN A 63 -22.46 1.19 10.48
C GLN A 63 -21.42 2.27 10.77
N THR A 64 -20.59 2.01 11.77
CA THR A 64 -19.49 2.90 12.13
C THR A 64 -18.24 2.48 11.36
N VAL A 65 -17.64 3.43 10.66
CA VAL A 65 -16.43 3.24 9.87
C VAL A 65 -15.30 4.05 10.49
N LYS A 66 -14.28 3.35 10.99
CA LYS A 66 -13.06 3.94 11.56
C LYS A 66 -11.88 3.65 10.64
N ASN A 67 -10.92 4.57 10.61
CA ASN A 67 -9.65 4.40 9.89
C ASN A 67 -9.81 4.03 8.41
N LEU A 68 -10.87 4.49 7.75
CA LEU A 68 -11.06 4.22 6.32
C LEU A 68 -9.92 4.84 5.53
N ARG A 69 -9.26 4.01 4.74
CA ARG A 69 -8.23 4.43 3.80
C ARG A 69 -8.56 3.87 2.43
N ILE A 70 -8.42 4.71 1.41
CA ILE A 70 -8.56 4.34 0.01
C ILE A 70 -7.22 4.53 -0.71
N CYS A 71 -7.01 3.79 -1.79
CA CYS A 71 -5.92 4.03 -2.72
C CYS A 71 -6.51 4.62 -4.00
N VAL A 72 -5.89 5.68 -4.52
CA VAL A 72 -6.30 6.30 -5.78
C VAL A 72 -5.17 6.16 -6.80
N SER A 73 -5.53 5.75 -8.01
CA SER A 73 -4.59 5.69 -9.14
C SER A 73 -5.27 6.11 -10.42
N ASN A 74 -4.48 6.58 -11.39
CA ASN A 74 -5.00 6.78 -12.75
C ASN A 74 -5.54 5.45 -13.30
N VAL A 75 -6.57 5.52 -14.15
CA VAL A 75 -7.07 4.32 -14.83
C VAL A 75 -5.96 3.70 -15.67
N VAL A 76 -5.58 2.49 -15.31
CA VAL A 76 -4.69 1.66 -16.11
C VAL A 76 -5.55 0.91 -17.13
N THR A 77 -5.44 1.31 -18.40
CA THR A 77 -6.16 0.68 -19.53
C THR A 77 -5.38 -0.45 -20.19
N SER A 78 -4.15 -0.72 -19.75
CA SER A 78 -3.36 -1.83 -20.30
C SER A 78 -4.00 -3.18 -19.93
N PRO A 79 -3.98 -4.17 -20.83
CA PRO A 79 -4.46 -5.51 -20.51
C PRO A 79 -3.76 -6.01 -19.24
N SER A 80 -4.54 -6.59 -18.33
CA SER A 80 -4.07 -7.10 -17.05
C SER A 80 -2.80 -7.94 -17.28
N PRO A 81 -1.65 -7.60 -16.66
CA PRO A 81 -0.51 -8.48 -16.70
C PRO A 81 -0.92 -9.83 -16.10
N SER A 82 -0.29 -10.91 -16.57
CA SER A 82 -0.44 -12.25 -16.01
C SER A 82 -0.42 -12.20 -14.48
N ALA A 83 -1.11 -13.11 -13.80
CA ALA A 83 -1.16 -13.22 -12.33
C ALA A 83 0.22 -13.37 -11.62
N SER A 84 1.33 -13.32 -12.37
CA SER A 84 2.71 -13.31 -11.90
C SER A 84 3.34 -11.92 -12.00
N LEU A 85 4.17 -11.59 -11.00
CA LEU A 85 4.99 -10.37 -10.99
C LEU A 85 5.91 -10.31 -12.21
N GLY A 86 5.85 -9.18 -12.93
CA GLY A 86 6.70 -8.94 -14.09
C GLY A 86 8.18 -8.76 -13.73
N ALA A 87 9.07 -8.90 -14.72
CA ALA A 87 10.52 -8.73 -14.52
C ALA A 87 10.90 -7.32 -14.01
N SER A 88 10.21 -6.28 -14.44
CA SER A 88 10.39 -4.90 -13.95
C SER A 88 10.03 -4.76 -12.48
N GLN A 89 8.97 -5.44 -12.05
CA GLN A 89 8.46 -5.42 -10.68
C GLN A 89 9.39 -6.16 -9.73
N ASN A 90 9.88 -7.34 -10.15
CA ASN A 90 10.91 -8.06 -9.39
C ASN A 90 12.21 -7.28 -9.25
N ARG A 91 12.61 -6.51 -10.28
CA ARG A 91 13.77 -5.60 -10.17
C ARG A 91 13.54 -4.50 -9.14
N LEU A 92 12.37 -3.86 -9.14
CA LEU A 92 12.01 -2.85 -8.15
C LEU A 92 12.05 -3.43 -6.73
N LEU A 93 11.46 -4.61 -6.51
CA LEU A 93 11.50 -5.28 -5.21
C LEU A 93 12.93 -5.60 -4.77
N SER A 94 13.80 -6.00 -5.71
CA SER A 94 15.22 -6.26 -5.42
C SER A 94 15.96 -4.99 -5.03
N GLU A 95 15.66 -3.87 -5.69
CA GLU A 95 16.21 -2.56 -5.37
C GLU A 95 15.81 -2.13 -3.95
N VAL A 96 14.54 -2.28 -3.59
CA VAL A 96 14.04 -1.97 -2.24
C VAL A 96 14.78 -2.77 -1.17
N VAL A 97 14.98 -4.08 -1.40
CA VAL A 97 15.74 -4.94 -0.48
C VAL A 97 17.19 -4.45 -0.33
N PHE A 98 17.80 -3.98 -1.41
CA PHE A 98 19.16 -3.46 -1.40
C PHE A 98 19.26 -2.12 -0.67
N SER A 99 18.31 -1.20 -0.90
CA SER A 99 18.29 0.13 -0.31
C SER A 99 17.97 0.14 1.18
N CYS A 100 17.24 -0.86 1.68
CA CYS A 100 16.77 -0.93 3.06
C CYS A 100 17.58 -1.90 3.94
N GLN A 101 18.83 -2.19 3.59
CA GLN A 101 19.70 -3.04 4.38
C GLN A 101 19.88 -2.48 5.81
N PRO A 102 19.94 -3.34 6.83
CA PRO A 102 20.23 -2.91 8.21
C PRO A 102 21.58 -2.20 8.25
N GLN A 103 21.65 -1.02 8.88
CA GLN A 103 22.93 -0.34 9.09
C GLN A 103 23.84 -1.20 10.01
N GLU A 104 25.16 -1.13 9.82
CA GLU A 104 26.14 -1.94 10.56
C GLU A 104 26.09 -1.77 12.09
N ALA A 105 25.50 -0.68 12.59
CA ALA A 105 25.29 -0.42 14.02
C ALA A 105 23.92 -0.89 14.55
N ALA A 106 23.15 -1.66 13.77
CA ALA A 106 21.85 -2.15 14.18
C ALA A 106 21.95 -3.06 15.41
N GLN A 107 20.98 -2.93 16.32
CA GLN A 107 20.89 -3.79 17.50
C GLN A 107 20.84 -5.26 17.06
N THR A 108 21.80 -6.05 17.54
CA THR A 108 21.89 -7.48 17.29
C THR A 108 21.61 -8.25 18.58
N THR A 109 20.82 -9.32 18.47
CA THR A 109 20.63 -10.30 19.54
C THR A 109 21.51 -11.49 19.23
N ALA A 110 22.40 -11.82 20.16
CA ALA A 110 23.15 -13.07 20.14
C ALA A 110 22.24 -14.21 20.58
N MET A 111 22.06 -15.22 19.72
CA MET A 111 21.38 -16.47 20.04
C MET A 111 22.39 -17.61 20.00
N ARG A 112 22.47 -18.39 21.07
CA ARG A 112 23.29 -19.60 21.13
C ARG A 112 22.41 -20.82 20.91
N THR A 113 22.66 -21.57 19.85
CA THR A 113 22.03 -22.88 19.60
C THR A 113 23.14 -23.94 19.52
N GLY A 114 23.31 -24.71 20.61
CA GLY A 114 24.45 -25.62 20.77
C GLY A 114 25.80 -24.89 20.70
N ASP A 115 26.60 -25.26 19.69
CA ASP A 115 27.92 -24.67 19.41
C ASP A 115 27.86 -23.48 18.43
N TYR A 116 26.69 -23.16 17.89
CA TYR A 116 26.52 -22.03 16.99
C TYR A 116 26.18 -20.76 17.76
N HIS A 117 26.93 -19.70 17.48
CA HIS A 117 26.66 -18.35 17.96
C HIS A 117 26.15 -17.50 16.79
N LEU A 118 24.84 -17.24 16.78
CA LEU A 118 24.18 -16.47 15.73
C LEU A 118 23.94 -15.03 16.22
N ASN A 119 24.45 -14.05 15.49
CA ASN A 119 24.10 -12.64 15.72
C ASN A 119 22.98 -12.29 14.75
N LEU A 120 21.77 -12.10 15.28
CA LEU A 120 20.60 -11.74 14.48
C LEU A 120 20.25 -10.27 14.69
N ASN A 121 19.91 -9.58 13.60
CA ASN A 121 19.39 -8.23 13.71
C ASN A 121 18.01 -8.26 14.39
N VAL A 122 17.80 -7.36 15.35
CA VAL A 122 16.54 -7.24 16.11
C VAL A 122 15.38 -6.77 15.23
N THR A 123 15.70 -6.07 14.14
CA THR A 123 14.77 -5.54 13.14
C THR A 123 15.23 -5.90 11.73
N THR A 124 14.27 -5.94 10.80
CA THR A 124 14.50 -6.25 9.39
C THR A 124 13.83 -5.19 8.49
N PRO A 125 14.39 -3.96 8.40
CA PRO A 125 13.77 -2.87 7.64
C PRO A 125 13.56 -3.23 6.15
N TRP A 126 14.51 -3.95 5.56
CA TRP A 126 14.40 -4.45 4.19
C TRP A 126 13.17 -5.34 3.97
N PHE A 127 12.81 -6.17 4.96
CA PHE A 127 11.70 -7.10 4.82
C PHE A 127 10.37 -6.36 4.91
N GLU A 128 10.27 -5.37 5.81
CA GLU A 128 9.08 -4.53 5.93
C GLU A 128 8.84 -3.73 4.65
N ALA A 129 9.89 -3.07 4.13
CA ALA A 129 9.82 -2.33 2.88
C ALA A 129 9.50 -3.25 1.69
N TYR A 130 10.14 -4.42 1.60
CA TYR A 130 9.84 -5.42 0.56
C TYR A 130 8.38 -5.86 0.63
N ARG A 131 7.88 -6.21 1.82
CA ARG A 131 6.50 -6.67 2.01
C ARG A 131 5.49 -5.61 1.58
N GLU A 132 5.69 -4.36 1.99
CA GLU A 132 4.79 -3.25 1.61
C GLU A 132 4.76 -3.04 0.10
N ASN A 133 5.94 -3.00 -0.54
CA ASN A 133 6.03 -2.85 -1.99
C ASN A 133 5.47 -4.07 -2.72
N PHE A 134 5.72 -5.28 -2.23
CA PHE A 134 5.20 -6.52 -2.80
C PHE A 134 3.68 -6.49 -2.81
N LEU A 135 3.05 -6.21 -1.67
CA LEU A 135 1.60 -6.19 -1.53
C LEU A 135 0.95 -5.13 -2.45
N GLN A 136 1.54 -3.93 -2.55
CA GLN A 136 1.06 -2.87 -3.46
C GLN A 136 1.25 -3.21 -4.94
N SER A 137 2.20 -4.10 -5.24
CA SER A 137 2.58 -4.48 -6.59
C SER A 137 1.82 -5.71 -7.11
N MET A 138 1.07 -6.41 -6.25
CA MET A 138 0.36 -7.62 -6.64
C MET A 138 -0.66 -7.31 -7.75
N PRO A 139 -0.63 -8.05 -8.88
CA PRO A 139 -1.62 -7.86 -9.92
C PRO A 139 -3.00 -8.25 -9.41
N ALA A 140 -4.04 -7.67 -10.02
CA ALA A 140 -5.40 -8.14 -9.84
C ALA A 140 -5.52 -9.59 -10.37
N SER A 141 -6.10 -10.48 -9.58
CA SER A 141 -6.34 -11.88 -9.94
C SER A 141 -7.83 -12.11 -10.16
N ASP A 142 -8.23 -12.86 -11.20
CA ASP A 142 -9.63 -13.08 -11.58
C ASP A 142 -10.52 -13.65 -10.45
N HIS A 143 -9.91 -14.32 -9.48
CA HIS A 143 -10.60 -14.95 -8.35
C HIS A 143 -10.39 -14.24 -7.01
N GLU A 144 -9.85 -13.02 -7.04
CA GLU A 144 -9.63 -12.20 -5.85
C GLU A 144 -10.31 -10.84 -6.01
N PHE A 145 -10.79 -10.27 -4.90
CA PHE A 145 -11.35 -8.91 -4.88
C PHE A 145 -10.30 -7.84 -4.62
N LEU A 146 -9.08 -8.26 -4.27
CA LEU A 146 -7.96 -7.37 -4.02
C LEU A 146 -7.49 -6.74 -5.34
N ASN A 147 -7.00 -5.51 -5.26
CA ASN A 147 -6.42 -4.80 -6.41
C ASN A 147 -7.38 -4.61 -7.60
N HIS A 148 -8.70 -4.65 -7.36
CA HIS A 148 -9.72 -4.24 -8.33
C HIS A 148 -10.24 -2.85 -8.00
N TYR A 149 -10.54 -2.05 -9.03
CA TYR A 149 -11.18 -0.76 -8.85
C TYR A 149 -12.62 -0.95 -8.40
N LEU A 150 -12.97 -0.42 -7.22
CA LEU A 150 -14.34 -0.45 -6.70
C LEU A 150 -15.17 0.75 -7.15
N ALA A 151 -14.51 1.85 -7.53
CA ALA A 151 -15.14 3.08 -7.98
C ALA A 151 -14.22 3.84 -8.94
N CYS A 152 -14.79 4.84 -9.62
CA CYS A 152 -14.06 5.77 -10.47
C CYS A 152 -14.44 7.21 -10.13
N ILE A 153 -13.43 8.08 -9.94
CA ILE A 153 -13.60 9.52 -9.82
C ILE A 153 -13.46 10.13 -11.21
N LEU A 154 -14.49 10.86 -11.64
CA LEU A 154 -14.46 11.66 -12.85
C LEU A 154 -14.22 13.12 -12.44
N SER A 155 -13.05 13.68 -12.75
CA SER A 155 -12.80 15.11 -12.59
C SER A 155 -12.91 15.80 -13.94
N ALA A 156 -13.85 16.74 -14.02
CA ALA A 156 -14.12 17.56 -15.21
C ALA A 156 -13.45 18.92 -15.08
#